data_AF-A0A1S1CVJ4-F1
#
_entry.id   AF-A0A1S1CVJ4-F1
#
_cell.length_a   1.000
_cell.length_b   1.000
_cell.length_c   1.000
_cell.angle_alpha   90.00
_cell.angle_beta   90.00
_cell.angle_gamma   90.00
#
_symmetry.space_group_name_H-M   'P 1'
#
loop_
_entity.id
_entity.type
_entity.pdbx_description
1 polymer ?
#
loop_
_entity_poly.entity_id
_entity_poly.type
_entity_poly.pdbx_seq_one_letter_code
_entity_poly.pdbx_strand_id
1 'polypeptide(L)'
;MINQDIKNFDRIMNIVEQNDIKMPLLAINEPIFGVVSYLDKIYTIYVMQDRTLLKDNHLVDIKEILITEPNLSNLYKVIDGEISIYNFFLESNNYSIGKIANKIFPKVEIKDFSKILNKIPSQDLHLNLNDYCTQYYKNNIKSRYKRLKEYNNFNNSLTFTNNKNVEVKKQIEALNIHWELKDEIYSNR
;
A
#
# COMPACT_ATOMS: atom_id res chain seq x y z
N MET A 1 -14.13 -4.92 19.07
CA MET A 1 -13.12 -4.12 18.34
C MET A 1 -12.78 -4.79 16.99
N ILE A 2 -13.78 -5.10 16.13
CA ILE A 2 -13.61 -6.05 15.00
C ILE A 2 -13.98 -5.46 13.62
N ASN A 3 -14.66 -4.30 13.53
CA ASN A 3 -15.21 -3.84 12.24
C ASN A 3 -14.44 -2.73 11.52
N GLN A 4 -13.52 -2.00 12.17
CA GLN A 4 -12.77 -0.94 11.50
C GLN A 4 -11.67 -1.52 10.61
N ASP A 5 -10.89 -2.48 11.12
CA ASP A 5 -9.77 -3.04 10.37
C ASP A 5 -10.23 -3.76 9.10
N ILE A 6 -11.32 -4.54 9.15
CA ILE A 6 -11.84 -5.25 7.96
C ILE A 6 -12.21 -4.27 6.84
N LYS A 7 -12.91 -3.17 7.17
CA LYS A 7 -13.25 -2.12 6.20
C LYS A 7 -12.03 -1.43 5.60
N ASN A 8 -10.90 -1.40 6.31
CA ASN A 8 -9.68 -0.77 5.82
C ASN A 8 -9.05 -1.57 4.69
N PHE A 9 -9.00 -2.91 4.80
CA PHE A 9 -8.39 -3.77 3.79
C PHE A 9 -9.23 -3.90 2.51
N ASP A 10 -10.56 -3.98 2.63
CA ASP A 10 -11.45 -3.97 1.46
C ASP A 10 -11.26 -2.69 0.62
N ARG A 11 -11.04 -1.55 1.29
CA ARG A 11 -10.77 -0.29 0.61
C ARG A 11 -9.39 -0.24 -0.02
N ILE A 12 -8.37 -0.79 0.64
CA ILE A 12 -7.03 -0.93 0.05
C ILE A 12 -7.12 -1.77 -1.24
N MET A 13 -7.87 -2.86 -1.23
CA MET A 13 -8.09 -3.68 -2.43
C MET A 13 -8.70 -2.88 -3.57
N ASN A 14 -9.74 -2.08 -3.29
CA ASN A 14 -10.35 -1.22 -4.30
C ASN A 14 -9.38 -0.15 -4.83
N ILE A 15 -8.52 0.44 -3.99
CA ILE A 15 -7.47 1.39 -4.42
C ILE A 15 -6.51 0.72 -5.40
N VAL A 16 -6.09 -0.52 -5.11
CA VAL A 16 -5.21 -1.29 -6.00
C VAL A 16 -5.89 -1.58 -7.34
N GLU A 17 -7.17 -1.95 -7.33
CA GLU A 17 -7.91 -2.23 -8.56
C GLU A 17 -8.13 -1.01 -9.45
N GLN A 18 -8.30 0.15 -8.85
CA GLN A 18 -8.45 1.41 -9.57
C GLN A 18 -7.11 1.94 -10.11
N ASN A 19 -5.98 1.23 -9.84
CA ASN A 19 -4.63 1.71 -10.06
C ASN A 19 -4.35 3.07 -9.37
N ASP A 20 -5.09 3.38 -8.30
CA ASP A 20 -4.94 4.60 -7.49
C ASP A 20 -3.79 4.47 -6.48
N ILE A 21 -2.80 3.63 -6.78
CA ILE A 21 -1.60 3.47 -5.96
C ILE A 21 -0.80 4.76 -6.06
N LYS A 22 -0.87 5.56 -4.99
CA LYS A 22 -0.26 6.90 -4.95
C LYS A 22 1.26 6.90 -5.12
N MET A 23 1.92 5.76 -4.86
CA MET A 23 3.36 5.64 -4.94
C MET A 23 3.78 4.23 -5.37
N PRO A 24 3.79 3.94 -6.69
CA PRO A 24 4.35 2.69 -7.19
C PRO A 24 5.87 2.72 -7.01
N LEU A 25 6.37 1.86 -6.12
CA LEU A 25 7.79 1.69 -5.84
C LEU A 25 8.45 0.72 -6.82
N LEU A 26 7.65 -0.18 -7.42
CA LEU A 26 8.08 -1.09 -8.47
C LEU A 26 6.93 -1.30 -9.46
N ALA A 27 7.18 -1.05 -10.74
CA ALA A 27 6.26 -1.33 -11.85
C ALA A 27 7.04 -2.08 -12.94
N ILE A 28 7.16 -3.40 -12.78
CA ILE A 28 7.61 -4.32 -13.84
C ILE A 28 6.33 -4.95 -14.44
N ASN A 29 6.41 -5.59 -15.61
CA ASN A 29 5.32 -6.29 -16.32
C ASN A 29 4.69 -7.45 -15.49
N GLU A 30 4.16 -7.16 -14.28
CA GLU A 30 3.88 -7.96 -13.06
C GLU A 30 4.92 -7.77 -11.93
N PRO A 31 4.55 -7.87 -10.63
CA PRO A 31 3.48 -7.17 -9.90
C PRO A 31 3.95 -5.88 -9.17
N ILE A 32 2.98 -5.06 -8.74
CA ILE A 32 3.23 -3.72 -8.18
C ILE A 32 3.57 -3.77 -6.69
N PHE A 33 4.77 -3.27 -6.33
CA PHE A 33 5.11 -2.88 -4.96
C PHE A 33 4.80 -1.38 -4.79
N GLY A 34 4.13 -0.99 -3.71
CA GLY A 34 3.79 0.41 -3.54
C GLY A 34 3.32 0.79 -2.16
N VAL A 35 3.12 2.10 -1.97
CA VAL A 35 2.62 2.66 -0.71
C VAL A 35 1.22 3.22 -0.92
N VAL A 36 0.32 2.83 -0.02
CA VAL A 36 -1.06 3.32 0.03
C VAL A 36 -1.29 4.00 1.36
N SER A 37 -1.90 5.18 1.34
CA SER A 37 -2.41 5.81 2.55
C SER A 37 -3.92 5.66 2.62
N TYR A 38 -4.42 5.14 3.73
CA TYR A 38 -5.84 5.05 4.00
C TYR A 38 -6.11 5.44 5.45
N LEU A 39 -7.10 6.31 5.65
CA LEU A 39 -7.41 6.96 6.93
C LEU A 39 -6.17 7.61 7.57
N ASP A 40 -5.84 7.19 8.80
CA ASP A 40 -4.75 7.68 9.62
C ASP A 40 -3.48 6.84 9.50
N LYS A 41 -3.41 5.93 8.52
CA LYS A 41 -2.33 4.96 8.38
C LYS A 41 -1.66 4.98 7.01
N ILE A 42 -0.45 4.47 6.99
CA ILE A 42 0.30 4.15 5.78
C ILE A 42 0.45 2.63 5.74
N TYR A 43 0.24 2.07 4.55
CA TYR A 43 0.41 0.66 4.27
C TYR A 43 1.37 0.51 3.11
N THR A 44 2.18 -0.55 3.17
CA THR A 44 2.92 -1.02 2.01
C THR A 44 2.20 -2.22 1.45
N ILE A 45 2.07 -2.26 0.14
CA ILE A 45 1.39 -3.33 -0.58
C ILE A 45 2.32 -3.98 -1.59
N TYR A 46 2.07 -5.25 -1.86
CA TYR A 46 2.66 -5.98 -2.95
C TYR A 46 1.59 -6.86 -3.59
N VAL A 47 1.41 -6.78 -4.90
CA VAL A 47 0.45 -7.63 -5.60
C VAL A 47 1.06 -9.03 -5.74
N MET A 48 0.56 -10.01 -5.00
CA MET A 48 1.06 -11.39 -5.09
C MET A 48 0.54 -12.11 -6.32
N GLN A 49 -0.68 -11.80 -6.76
CA GLN A 49 -1.32 -12.36 -7.94
C GLN A 49 -2.24 -11.31 -8.58
N ASP A 50 -2.22 -11.20 -9.90
CA ASP A 50 -3.22 -10.48 -10.70
C ASP A 50 -3.39 -11.23 -12.04
N ARG A 51 -4.44 -12.04 -12.15
CA ARG A 51 -4.63 -12.91 -13.32
C ARG A 51 -6.10 -13.21 -13.59
N THR A 52 -6.41 -13.50 -14.85
CA THR A 52 -7.72 -14.01 -15.27
C THR A 52 -7.61 -15.51 -15.58
N LEU A 53 -8.52 -16.32 -15.02
CA LEU A 53 -8.62 -17.75 -15.30
C LEU A 53 -9.91 -18.05 -16.07
N LEU A 54 -9.84 -18.94 -17.07
CA LEU A 54 -11.01 -19.52 -17.72
C LEU A 54 -11.45 -20.77 -16.95
N LYS A 55 -12.66 -20.75 -16.40
CA LYS A 55 -13.27 -21.90 -15.72
C LYS A 55 -14.71 -22.07 -16.20
N ASP A 56 -15.05 -23.26 -16.68
CA ASP A 56 -16.40 -23.61 -17.14
C ASP A 56 -16.95 -22.60 -18.17
N ASN A 57 -16.15 -22.19 -19.15
CA ASN A 57 -16.43 -21.13 -20.14
C ASN A 57 -16.68 -19.72 -19.58
N HIS A 58 -16.36 -19.47 -18.31
CA HIS A 58 -16.43 -18.16 -17.68
C HIS A 58 -15.03 -17.66 -17.33
N LEU A 59 -14.76 -16.39 -17.66
CA LEU A 59 -13.55 -15.71 -17.22
C LEU A 59 -13.74 -15.24 -15.77
N VAL A 60 -12.75 -15.53 -14.93
CA VAL A 60 -12.74 -15.19 -13.51
C VAL A 60 -11.44 -14.49 -13.18
N ASP A 61 -11.53 -13.23 -12.80
CA ASP A 61 -10.39 -12.45 -12.33
C ASP A 61 -10.04 -12.82 -10.89
N ILE A 62 -8.75 -12.97 -10.62
CA ILE A 62 -8.19 -13.29 -9.32
C ILE A 62 -7.09 -12.28 -9.02
N LYS A 63 -7.24 -11.60 -7.89
CA LYS A 63 -6.25 -10.68 -7.38
C LYS A 63 -5.95 -11.01 -5.92
N GLU A 64 -4.68 -11.07 -5.57
CA GLU A 64 -4.22 -11.31 -4.21
C GLU A 64 -3.13 -10.30 -3.89
N ILE A 65 -3.24 -9.61 -2.77
CA ILE A 65 -2.27 -8.60 -2.35
C ILE A 65 -1.78 -8.89 -0.94
N LEU A 66 -0.48 -8.71 -0.75
CA LEU A 66 0.20 -8.69 0.54
C LEU A 66 0.21 -7.26 1.05
N ILE A 67 -0.13 -7.07 2.32
CA ILE A 67 -0.25 -5.76 2.95
C ILE A 67 0.44 -5.80 4.30
N THR A 68 1.21 -4.76 4.58
CA THR A 68 1.79 -4.53 5.91
C THR A 68 1.71 -3.06 6.30
N GLU A 69 1.59 -2.81 7.61
CA GLU A 69 1.82 -1.49 8.17
C GLU A 69 3.35 -1.35 8.40
N PRO A 70 4.05 -0.51 7.63
CA PRO A 70 5.50 -0.53 7.61
C PRO A 70 6.09 0.12 8.86
N ASN A 71 7.23 -0.42 9.31
CA ASN A 71 8.18 0.39 10.07
C ASN A 71 8.82 1.42 9.13
N LEU A 72 8.76 2.70 9.50
CA LEU A 72 9.26 3.79 8.65
C LEU A 72 10.76 3.65 8.30
N SER A 73 11.57 3.16 9.24
CA SER A 73 13.00 2.92 9.01
C SER A 73 13.21 1.84 7.95
N ASN A 74 12.51 0.70 8.08
CA ASN A 74 12.60 -0.39 7.11
C ASN A 74 12.05 0.02 5.74
N LEU A 75 10.98 0.83 5.71
CA LEU A 75 10.45 1.38 4.45
C LEU A 75 11.46 2.29 3.74
N TYR A 76 12.24 3.08 4.48
CA TYR A 76 13.31 3.88 3.87
C TYR A 76 14.45 3.02 3.35
N LYS A 77 14.88 2.00 4.11
CA LYS A 77 15.91 1.07 3.66
C LYS A 77 15.54 0.35 2.37
N VAL A 78 14.28 -0.09 2.21
CA VAL A 78 13.86 -0.74 0.96
C VAL A 78 13.81 0.27 -0.19
N ILE A 79 13.38 1.53 0.06
CA ILE A 79 13.40 2.61 -0.94
C ILE A 79 14.82 2.96 -1.38
N ASP A 80 15.78 2.92 -0.48
CA ASP A 80 17.21 3.12 -0.77
C ASP A 80 17.87 1.93 -1.48
N GLY A 81 17.15 0.81 -1.61
CA GLY A 81 17.73 -0.43 -2.10
C GLY A 81 18.69 -1.09 -1.10
N GLU A 82 18.79 -0.63 0.15
CA GLU A 82 19.63 -1.25 1.18
C GLU A 82 19.16 -2.65 1.58
N ILE A 83 17.84 -2.86 1.58
CA ILE A 83 17.21 -4.17 1.78
C ILE A 83 16.31 -4.51 0.60
N SER A 84 16.19 -5.81 0.31
CA SER A 84 15.29 -6.29 -0.73
C SER A 84 13.83 -6.21 -0.30
N ILE A 85 12.92 -6.26 -1.29
CA ILE A 85 11.48 -6.33 -1.05
C ILE A 85 11.14 -7.58 -0.21
N TYR A 86 11.83 -8.69 -0.49
CA TYR A 86 11.70 -9.93 0.28
C TYR A 86 12.01 -9.71 1.77
N ASN A 87 13.19 -9.14 2.09
CA ASN A 87 13.62 -8.94 3.47
C ASN A 87 12.72 -7.95 4.20
N PHE A 88 12.26 -6.91 3.50
CA PHE A 88 11.28 -5.97 4.02
C PHE A 88 9.99 -6.68 4.50
N PHE A 89 9.42 -7.57 3.67
CA PHE A 89 8.22 -8.30 4.08
C PHE A 89 8.52 -9.38 5.11
N LEU A 90 9.65 -10.09 5.04
CA LEU A 90 10.00 -11.13 6.00
C LEU A 90 10.02 -10.61 7.45
N GLU A 91 10.50 -9.38 7.66
CA GLU A 91 10.58 -8.73 8.98
C GLU A 91 9.28 -8.02 9.41
N SER A 92 8.24 -8.05 8.56
CA SER A 92 7.02 -7.27 8.75
C SER A 92 5.82 -8.13 9.20
N ASN A 93 4.85 -7.50 9.85
CA ASN A 93 3.57 -8.14 10.17
C ASN A 93 2.67 -8.10 8.93
N ASN A 94 2.52 -9.24 8.26
CA ASN A 94 1.91 -9.30 6.93
C ASN A 94 0.50 -9.88 6.95
N TYR A 95 -0.35 -9.34 6.10
CA TYR A 95 -1.69 -9.82 5.82
C TYR A 95 -1.88 -10.01 4.32
N SER A 96 -2.52 -11.11 3.91
CA SER A 96 -3.01 -11.29 2.54
C SER A 96 -4.49 -10.96 2.48
N ILE A 97 -4.91 -10.33 1.39
CA ILE A 97 -6.31 -10.20 1.01
C ILE A 97 -6.49 -10.60 -0.45
N GLY A 98 -7.51 -11.41 -0.71
CA GLY A 98 -7.83 -11.92 -2.04
C GLY A 98 -9.17 -11.42 -2.52
N LYS A 99 -9.31 -11.29 -3.84
CA LYS A 99 -10.56 -11.05 -4.55
C LYS A 99 -10.68 -12.05 -5.70
N ILE A 100 -11.88 -12.61 -5.85
CA ILE A 100 -12.25 -13.46 -6.99
C ILE A 100 -13.52 -12.88 -7.60
N ALA A 101 -13.47 -12.58 -8.90
CA ALA A 101 -14.49 -11.79 -9.59
C ALA A 101 -14.79 -10.51 -8.78
N ASN A 102 -16.03 -10.32 -8.31
CA ASN A 102 -16.42 -9.16 -7.50
C ASN A 102 -16.38 -9.39 -5.98
N LYS A 103 -15.96 -10.58 -5.53
CA LYS A 103 -16.00 -10.96 -4.11
C LYS A 103 -14.63 -10.81 -3.47
N ILE A 104 -14.54 -9.91 -2.49
CA ILE A 104 -13.37 -9.77 -1.61
C ILE A 104 -13.50 -10.78 -0.46
N PHE A 105 -12.40 -11.47 -0.16
CA PHE A 105 -12.31 -12.45 0.92
C PHE A 105 -11.74 -11.81 2.19
N PRO A 106 -12.04 -12.36 3.38
CA PRO A 106 -11.46 -11.87 4.62
C PRO A 106 -9.94 -11.88 4.59
N LYS A 107 -9.31 -10.88 5.22
CA LYS A 107 -7.86 -10.83 5.37
C LYS A 107 -7.34 -12.05 6.14
N VAL A 108 -6.17 -12.54 5.75
CA VAL A 108 -5.48 -13.66 6.38
C VAL A 108 -4.12 -13.20 6.85
N GLU A 109 -3.81 -13.39 8.13
CA GLU A 109 -2.48 -13.13 8.67
C GLU A 109 -1.47 -14.17 8.14
N ILE A 110 -0.33 -13.72 7.65
CA ILE A 110 0.74 -14.59 7.17
C ILE A 110 1.67 -14.90 8.34
N LYS A 111 1.38 -15.98 9.06
CA LYS A 111 2.22 -16.48 10.16
C LYS A 111 3.44 -17.27 9.69
N ASP A 112 3.37 -17.80 8.48
CA ASP A 112 4.39 -18.66 7.90
C ASP A 112 4.69 -18.15 6.49
N PHE A 113 5.81 -17.44 6.37
CA PHE A 113 6.25 -16.82 5.13
C PHE A 113 6.56 -17.85 4.03
N SER A 114 6.87 -19.10 4.42
CA SER A 114 7.15 -20.19 3.47
C SER A 114 5.99 -20.44 2.50
N LYS A 115 4.75 -20.17 2.93
CA LYS A 115 3.52 -20.37 2.17
C LYS A 115 3.34 -19.40 1.00
N ILE A 116 4.08 -18.30 1.00
CA ILE A 116 3.98 -17.27 -0.03
C ILE A 116 5.28 -17.09 -0.82
N LEU A 117 6.34 -17.86 -0.54
CA LEU A 117 7.67 -17.69 -1.18
C LEU A 117 7.63 -17.63 -2.70
N ASN A 118 6.76 -18.42 -3.33
CA ASN A 118 6.59 -18.47 -4.78
C ASN A 118 5.77 -17.30 -5.37
N LYS A 119 5.25 -16.40 -4.53
CA LYS A 119 4.44 -15.25 -4.91
C LYS A 119 5.10 -13.91 -4.59
N ILE A 120 6.30 -13.90 -4.03
CA ILE A 120 7.07 -12.69 -3.67
C ILE A 120 8.40 -12.70 -4.41
N PRO A 121 9.07 -11.54 -4.55
CA PRO A 121 10.32 -11.47 -5.29
C PRO A 121 11.44 -12.27 -4.62
N SER A 122 12.48 -12.56 -5.41
CA SER A 122 13.70 -13.15 -4.87
C SER A 122 14.35 -12.23 -3.83
N GLN A 123 15.19 -12.83 -2.98
CA GLN A 123 15.97 -12.10 -1.98
C GLN A 123 16.89 -11.05 -2.59
N ASP A 124 17.27 -11.23 -3.85
CA ASP A 124 18.18 -10.35 -4.60
C ASP A 124 17.45 -9.21 -5.32
N LEU A 125 16.11 -9.13 -5.27
CA LEU A 125 15.39 -8.01 -5.88
C LEU A 125 15.38 -6.80 -4.94
N HIS A 126 16.26 -5.85 -5.24
CA HIS A 126 16.33 -4.54 -4.60
C HIS A 126 15.64 -3.48 -5.45
N LEU A 127 15.09 -2.45 -4.81
CA LEU A 127 14.69 -1.25 -5.53
C LEU A 127 15.94 -0.52 -6.02
N ASN A 128 15.88 -0.03 -7.25
CA ASN A 128 16.92 0.77 -7.85
C ASN A 128 16.32 2.07 -8.38
N LEU A 129 15.91 2.92 -7.44
CA LEU A 129 15.33 4.23 -7.74
C LEU A 129 16.46 5.25 -7.92
N ASN A 130 16.29 6.18 -8.86
CA ASN A 130 17.21 7.32 -8.96
C ASN A 130 17.10 8.22 -7.72
N ASP A 131 18.15 9.00 -7.43
CA ASP A 131 18.23 9.85 -6.23
C ASP A 131 17.04 10.79 -6.09
N TYR A 132 16.56 11.34 -7.20
CA TYR A 132 15.40 12.23 -7.21
C TYR A 132 14.14 11.50 -6.73
N CYS A 133 13.83 10.33 -7.28
CA CYS A 133 12.69 9.51 -6.91
C CYS A 133 12.79 9.01 -5.46
N THR A 134 13.97 8.54 -5.05
CA THR A 134 14.27 8.13 -3.67
C THR A 134 13.94 9.24 -2.67
N GLN A 135 14.46 10.45 -2.91
CA GLN A 135 14.19 11.60 -2.04
C GLN A 135 12.73 12.05 -2.10
N TYR A 136 12.11 12.06 -3.29
CA TYR A 136 10.71 12.42 -3.46
C TYR A 136 9.80 11.50 -2.65
N TYR A 137 9.98 10.18 -2.75
CA TYR A 137 9.18 9.21 -2.00
C TYR A 137 9.38 9.32 -0.50
N LYS A 138 10.63 9.41 -0.04
CA LYS A 138 10.93 9.62 1.38
C LYS A 138 10.28 10.88 1.94
N ASN A 139 10.37 12.00 1.22
CA ASN A 139 9.79 13.27 1.66
C ASN A 139 8.27 13.20 1.75
N ASN A 140 7.63 12.55 0.76
CA ASN A 140 6.19 12.36 0.76
C ASN A 140 5.70 11.45 1.89
N ILE A 141 6.37 10.32 2.12
CA ILE A 141 6.09 9.44 3.26
C ILE A 141 6.28 10.19 4.57
N LYS A 142 7.41 10.90 4.75
CA LYS A 142 7.71 11.69 5.94
C LYS A 142 6.64 12.73 6.23
N SER A 143 6.27 13.50 5.21
CA SER A 143 5.23 14.53 5.27
C SER A 143 3.89 13.91 5.68
N ARG A 144 3.55 12.74 5.11
CA ARG A 144 2.32 12.04 5.47
C ARG A 144 2.34 11.54 6.91
N TYR A 145 3.40 10.87 7.36
CA TYR A 145 3.54 10.44 8.75
C TYR A 145 3.48 11.61 9.74
N LYS A 146 4.07 12.77 9.40
CA LYS A 146 4.01 13.97 10.24
C LYS A 146 2.57 14.49 10.37
N ARG A 147 1.87 14.66 9.23
CA ARG A 147 0.46 15.07 9.23
C ARG A 147 -0.41 14.13 10.06
N LEU A 148 -0.18 12.81 9.92
CA LEU A 148 -0.92 11.80 10.69
C LEU A 148 -0.70 11.90 12.20
N LYS A 149 0.54 12.16 12.66
CA LYS A 149 0.82 12.42 14.08
C LYS A 149 0.15 13.68 14.61
N GLU A 150 0.10 14.75 13.81
CA GLU A 150 -0.58 16.00 14.17
C GLU A 150 -2.08 15.80 14.38
N TYR A 151 -2.73 14.97 13.54
CA TYR A 151 -4.14 14.60 13.72
C TYR A 151 -4.40 13.74 14.96
N ASN A 152 -3.51 12.81 15.29
CA ASN A 152 -3.66 11.97 16.48
C ASN A 152 -3.47 12.74 17.80
N ASN A 153 -2.72 13.85 17.76
CA ASN A 153 -2.52 14.75 18.90
C ASN A 153 -3.59 15.87 18.98
N PHE A 154 -4.59 15.86 18.12
CA PHE A 154 -5.67 16.84 18.16
C PHE A 154 -6.55 16.56 19.38
N ASN A 155 -6.39 17.36 20.45
CA ASN A 155 -7.24 17.30 21.63
C ASN A 155 -8.70 17.49 21.22
N ASN A 156 -9.53 16.49 21.49
CA ASN A 156 -10.99 16.50 21.28
C ASN A 156 -11.75 17.54 22.15
N SER A 157 -11.06 18.49 22.79
CA SER A 157 -11.66 19.49 23.69
C SER A 157 -12.28 20.69 22.97
N LEU A 158 -12.14 20.79 21.64
CA LEU A 158 -12.89 21.78 20.86
C LEU A 158 -14.29 21.23 20.60
N THR A 159 -15.20 21.65 21.48
CA THR A 159 -16.65 21.58 21.35
C THR A 159 -17.05 21.68 19.88
N PHE A 160 -17.75 20.65 19.40
CA PHE A 160 -18.37 20.62 18.08
C PHE A 160 -19.53 21.62 18.05
N THR A 161 -19.24 22.91 18.13
CA THR A 161 -20.21 23.98 17.94
C THR A 161 -19.91 24.63 16.60
N ASN A 162 -20.70 24.17 15.62
CA ASN A 162 -20.97 24.75 14.32
C ASN A 162 -19.83 24.67 13.29
N ASN A 163 -20.17 24.02 12.17
CA ASN A 163 -19.41 23.83 10.92
C ASN A 163 -18.38 22.69 10.91
N LYS A 164 -18.80 21.42 10.71
CA LYS A 164 -17.87 20.29 10.58
C LYS A 164 -18.00 19.36 9.37
N ASN A 165 -18.97 19.58 8.48
CA ASN A 165 -19.10 18.71 7.29
C ASN A 165 -18.43 19.27 6.02
N VAL A 166 -18.25 20.59 5.92
CA VAL A 166 -17.65 21.21 4.72
C VAL A 166 -16.12 21.20 4.78
N GLU A 167 -15.55 21.35 5.98
CA GLU A 167 -14.10 21.45 6.15
C GLU A 167 -13.40 20.09 6.11
N VAL A 168 -14.02 19.04 6.69
CA VAL A 168 -13.50 17.67 6.60
C VAL A 168 -13.52 17.17 5.15
N LYS A 169 -14.54 17.51 4.37
CA LYS A 169 -14.62 17.12 2.95
C LYS A 169 -13.55 17.83 2.11
N LYS A 170 -13.35 19.14 2.31
CA LYS A 170 -12.26 19.90 1.69
C LYS A 170 -10.87 19.42 2.13
N GLN A 171 -10.70 18.95 3.37
CA GLN A 171 -9.43 18.39 3.85
C GLN A 171 -9.15 16.99 3.29
N ILE A 172 -10.16 16.15 3.10
CA ILE A 172 -10.05 14.86 2.39
C ILE A 172 -9.75 15.09 0.90
N GLU A 173 -10.40 16.08 0.28
CA GLU A 173 -10.08 16.50 -1.10
C GLU A 173 -8.66 17.06 -1.19
N ALA A 174 -8.21 17.89 -0.23
CA ALA A 174 -6.83 18.38 -0.17
C ALA A 174 -5.78 17.29 0.12
N LEU A 175 -6.16 16.19 0.79
CA LEU A 175 -5.33 14.98 0.94
C LEU A 175 -5.25 14.15 -0.37
N ASN A 176 -6.18 14.37 -1.30
CA ASN A 176 -6.21 13.77 -2.63
C ASN A 176 -5.59 14.64 -3.72
N ILE A 177 -5.42 15.95 -3.50
CA ILE A 177 -4.87 16.86 -4.50
C ILE A 177 -3.33 16.73 -4.56
N HIS A 178 -2.90 16.20 -5.70
CA HIS A 178 -1.56 16.21 -6.31
C HIS A 178 -0.49 15.26 -5.73
N TRP A 179 -0.53 14.02 -6.22
CA TRP A 179 0.64 13.17 -6.42
C TRP A 179 0.75 12.97 -7.93
N GLU A 180 1.41 13.89 -8.63
CA GLU A 180 1.66 13.71 -10.07
C GLU A 180 2.66 12.56 -10.26
N LEU A 181 2.21 11.52 -10.96
CA LEU A 181 3.07 10.46 -11.48
C LEU A 181 4.09 11.09 -12.42
N LYS A 182 5.37 10.95 -12.11
CA LYS A 182 6.43 11.10 -13.11
C LYS A 182 6.80 9.70 -13.57
N ASP A 183 6.42 9.38 -14.80
CA ASP A 183 6.82 8.17 -15.50
C ASP A 183 8.36 8.06 -15.47
N GLU A 184 8.91 6.88 -15.13
CA GLU A 184 10.17 6.34 -15.71
C GLU A 184 10.57 4.95 -15.14
N ILE A 185 10.29 3.93 -15.97
CA ILE A 185 11.10 2.77 -16.43
C ILE A 185 12.21 2.20 -15.51
N TYR A 186 12.08 0.90 -15.17
CA TYR A 186 13.09 0.08 -14.46
C TYR A 186 13.89 -0.82 -15.43
N SER A 187 15.20 -0.94 -15.26
CA SER A 187 16.05 -1.92 -15.98
C SER A 187 16.70 -2.92 -15.02
N ASN A 188 16.66 -4.21 -15.39
CA ASN A 188 17.48 -5.24 -14.75
C ASN A 188 18.96 -4.99 -15.04
N ARG A 189 19.83 -5.14 -14.03
CA ARG A 189 21.23 -5.48 -14.25
C ARG A 189 21.39 -6.99 -14.29
#